data_AF-A0A371E3Z2-F1
#
_entry.id   AF-A0A371E3Z2-F1
#
_cell.length_a   1.000
_cell.length_b   1.000
_cell.length_c   1.000
_cell.angle_alpha   90.00
_cell.angle_beta   90.00
_cell.angle_gamma   90.00
#
_symmetry.space_group_name_H-M   'P 1'
#
loop_
_entity.id
_entity.type
_entity.pdbx_description
1 polymer ?
#
loop_
_entity_poly.entity_id
_entity_poly.type
_entity_poly.pdbx_seq_one_letter_code
_entity_poly.pdbx_strand_id
1 'polypeptide(L)' 'MEMVLMDDNGDRIYASIKKTLIYMFEKDLKESFVYSIAFFGVASNVENFKTTKHQYKLNFLFATKVIVQEDSCVSSNPS' A
#
# COMPACT_ATOMS: atom_id res chain seq x y z
N MET A 1 8.27 -2.55 -7.08
CA MET A 1 8.13 -2.93 -5.66
C MET A 1 6.66 -3.18 -5.47
N GLU A 2 6.32 -4.39 -5.05
CA GLU A 2 4.95 -4.84 -4.95
C GLU A 2 4.60 -4.99 -3.47
N MET A 3 3.43 -4.51 -3.08
CA MET A 3 3.01 -4.42 -1.68
C MET A 3 1.55 -4.83 -1.53
N VAL A 4 1.19 -5.27 -0.34
CA VAL A 4 -0.19 -5.42 0.11
C VAL A 4 -0.40 -4.49 1.29
N LEU A 5 -1.30 -3.53 1.13
CA LEU A 5 -1.68 -2.60 2.19
C LEU A 5 -2.95 -3.14 2.87
N MET A 6 -3.07 -2.89 4.17
CA MET A 6 -4.22 -3.30 4.97
C MET A 6 -4.75 -2.08 5.71
N ASP A 7 -6.07 -1.90 5.71
CA ASP A 7 -6.73 -0.90 6.54
C ASP A 7 -7.09 -1.45 7.94
N ASP A 8 -7.75 -0.63 8.74
CA ASP A 8 -8.19 -0.94 10.10
C ASP A 8 -9.29 -2.02 10.15
N ASN A 9 -10.04 -2.22 9.07
CA ASN A 9 -11.04 -3.28 8.94
C ASN A 9 -10.43 -4.62 8.49
N GLY A 10 -9.13 -4.64 8.19
CA GLY A 10 -8.42 -5.82 7.71
C GLY A 10 -8.54 -6.04 6.20
N ASP A 11 -9.15 -5.11 5.47
CA ASP A 11 -9.28 -5.19 4.02
C ASP A 11 -7.92 -4.95 3.37
N ARG A 12 -7.59 -5.81 2.41
CA ARG A 12 -6.27 -5.84 1.77
C ARG A 12 -6.35 -5.38 0.33
N ILE A 13 -5.53 -4.38 -0.02
CA ILE A 13 -5.41 -3.87 -1.37
C ILE A 13 -3.98 -4.03 -1.89
N TYR A 14 -3.87 -4.42 -3.15
CA TYR A 14 -2.59 -4.48 -3.83
C TYR A 14 -2.11 -3.08 -4.22
N ALA A 15 -0.81 -2.81 -4.02
CA ALA A 15 -0.16 -1.58 -4.44
C ALA A 15 1.14 -1.90 -5.19
N SER A 16 1.41 -1.15 -6.26
CA SER A 16 2.64 -1.28 -7.05
C SER A 16 3.40 0.04 -7.15
N ILE A 17 4.73 -0.06 -7.09
CA ILE A 17 5.66 1.04 -7.36
C ILE A 17 6.56 0.62 -8.53
N LYS A 18 6.52 1.39 -9.62
CA LYS A 18 7.38 1.18 -10.79
C LYS A 18 8.85 1.26 -10.40
N LYS A 19 9.71 0.46 -11.06
CA LYS A 19 11.17 0.43 -10.82
C LYS A 19 11.80 1.83 -10.80
N THR A 20 11.36 2.71 -11.69
CA THR A 20 11.84 4.10 -11.80
C THR A 20 11.48 4.99 -10.62
N LEU A 21 10.59 4.56 -9.71
CA LEU A 21 10.14 5.34 -8.56
C LEU A 21 10.53 4.71 -7.22
N ILE A 22 11.12 3.50 -7.22
CA ILE A 22 11.45 2.78 -5.97
C ILE A 22 12.33 3.62 -5.05
N TYR A 23 13.34 4.29 -5.61
CA TYR A 23 14.30 5.12 -4.85
C TYR A 23 13.63 6.26 -4.05
N MET A 24 12.42 6.67 -4.43
CA MET A 24 11.68 7.73 -3.74
C MET A 24 10.99 7.22 -2.47
N PHE A 25 10.72 5.92 -2.36
CA PHE A 25 9.85 5.38 -1.31
C PHE A 25 10.50 4.25 -0.49
N GLU A 26 11.55 3.59 -1.00
CA GLU A 26 12.14 2.40 -0.39
C GLU A 26 12.70 2.62 1.03
N LYS A 27 13.12 3.84 1.36
CA LYS A 27 13.64 4.18 2.69
C LYS A 27 12.54 4.44 3.72
N ASP A 28 11.40 4.94 3.24
CA ASP A 28 10.30 5.42 4.08
C ASP A 28 9.23 4.35 4.27
N LEU A 29 8.99 3.49 3.26
CA LEU A 29 8.02 2.40 3.33
C LEU A 29 8.65 1.14 3.93
N LYS A 30 8.28 0.86 5.17
CA LYS A 30 8.61 -0.33 5.95
C LYS A 30 7.36 -1.09 6.35
N GLU A 31 7.46 -2.42 6.38
CA GLU A 31 6.39 -3.29 6.87
C GLU A 31 6.04 -3.01 8.33
N SER A 32 4.79 -3.29 8.72
CA SER A 32 4.25 -3.12 10.09
C SER A 32 4.13 -1.68 10.59
N PHE A 33 4.19 -0.69 9.70
CA PHE A 33 3.92 0.72 10.00
C PHE A 33 2.60 1.18 9.38
N VAL A 34 2.01 2.21 9.97
CA VAL A 34 0.80 2.86 9.47
C VAL A 34 1.18 4.11 8.69
N TYR A 35 0.55 4.28 7.52
CA TYR A 35 0.82 5.37 6.61
C TYR A 35 -0.48 6.03 6.15
N SER A 36 -0.45 7.36 6.05
CA SER A 36 -1.39 8.08 5.19
C SER A 36 -0.78 8.23 3.80
N ILE A 37 -1.50 7.76 2.79
CA ILE A 37 -1.04 7.74 1.40
C ILE A 37 -2.06 8.51 0.55
N ALA A 38 -1.60 9.46 -0.25
CA ALA A 38 -2.45 10.32 -1.07
C ALA A 38 -1.87 10.52 -2.48
N PHE A 39 -2.72 10.96 -3.42
CA PHE A 39 -2.34 11.26 -4.81
C PHE A 39 -1.74 10.05 -5.55
N PHE A 40 -2.32 8.87 -5.34
CA PHE A 40 -2.00 7.64 -6.06
C PHE A 40 -2.97 7.41 -7.23
N GLY A 41 -2.56 6.58 -8.18
CA GLY A 41 -3.43 6.10 -9.25
C GLY A 41 -4.23 4.87 -8.80
N VAL A 42 -5.47 4.74 -9.27
CA VAL A 42 -6.31 3.56 -9.08
C VAL A 42 -6.48 2.85 -10.42
N ALA A 43 -6.31 1.52 -10.43
CA ALA A 43 -6.55 0.69 -11.60
C ALA A 43 -7.36 -0.55 -11.23
N SER A 44 -7.98 -1.18 -12.22
CA SER A 44 -8.68 -2.44 -11.97
C SER A 44 -7.67 -3.58 -11.73
N ASN A 45 -8.00 -4.45 -10.77
CA ASN A 45 -7.20 -5.62 -10.41
C ASN A 45 -7.69 -6.84 -11.22
N VAL A 46 -7.59 -6.76 -12.55
CA VAL A 46 -8.11 -7.77 -13.51
C VAL A 46 -7.09 -8.88 -13.81
N GLU A 47 -5.89 -8.83 -13.22
CA GLU A 47 -4.85 -9.80 -13.56
C GLU A 47 -5.19 -11.21 -13.03
N ASN A 48 -4.79 -12.23 -13.79
CA ASN A 48 -5.12 -13.64 -13.52
C ASN A 48 -4.48 -14.16 -12.22
N PHE A 49 -3.44 -13.51 -11.73
CA PHE A 49 -2.72 -13.84 -10.51
C PHE A 49 -2.92 -12.73 -9.48
N LYS A 50 -4.05 -12.76 -8.78
CA LYS A 50 -4.37 -11.74 -7.76
C LYS A 50 -3.73 -12.11 -6.43
N THR A 51 -2.96 -11.19 -5.88
CA THR A 51 -2.44 -11.27 -4.51
C THR A 51 -3.47 -10.84 -3.46
N THR A 52 -4.56 -10.16 -3.87
CA THR A 52 -5.65 -9.71 -3.00
C THR A 52 -7.01 -9.90 -3.68
N LYS A 53 -8.09 -10.01 -2.88
CA LYS A 53 -9.48 -10.12 -3.40
C LYS A 53 -10.06 -8.78 -3.89
N HIS A 54 -9.43 -7.66 -3.55
CA HIS A 54 -9.92 -6.34 -3.85
C HIS A 54 -10.00 -6.09 -5.37
N GLN A 55 -11.09 -5.49 -5.83
CA GLN A 55 -11.38 -5.29 -7.26
C GLN A 55 -10.49 -4.22 -7.93
N TYR A 56 -9.85 -3.38 -7.12
CA TYR A 56 -8.91 -2.35 -7.54
C TYR A 56 -7.52 -2.57 -6.96
N LYS A 57 -6.52 -1.96 -7.60
CA LYS A 57 -5.14 -1.86 -7.14
C LYS A 57 -4.67 -0.41 -7.18
N LEU A 58 -3.68 -0.11 -6.34
CA LEU A 58 -3.03 1.20 -6.28
C LEU A 58 -1.74 1.20 -7.10
N ASN A 59 -1.49 2.32 -7.78
CA ASN A 59 -0.26 2.58 -8.49
C ASN A 59 0.37 3.84 -7.94
N PHE A 60 1.58 3.72 -7.40
CA PHE A 60 2.33 4.88 -6.94
C PHE A 60 2.78 5.70 -8.16
N LEU A 61 2.55 6.98 -8.07
CA LEU A 61 2.92 8.00 -9.05
C LEU A 61 4.03 8.86 -8.45
N PHE A 62 4.71 9.64 -9.28
CA PHE A 62 5.68 10.63 -8.79
C PHE A 62 5.05 11.63 -7.81
N ALA A 63 3.77 11.97 -8.00
CA ALA A 63 3.02 12.88 -7.13
C ALA A 63 2.50 12.23 -5.83
N THR A 64 2.65 10.91 -5.67
CA THR A 64 2.15 10.19 -4.50
C THR A 64 2.88 10.66 -3.25
N LYS A 65 2.11 11.03 -2.22
CA LYS A 65 2.63 11.44 -0.92
C LYS A 65 2.40 10.33 0.08
N VAL A 66 3.44 10.00 0.84
CA VAL A 66 3.42 9.03 1.94
C VAL A 66 3.83 9.77 3.20
N ILE A 67 3.03 9.65 4.25
CA ILE A 67 3.32 10.22 5.57
C ILE A 67 3.18 9.09 6.58
N VAL A 68 4.26 8.80 7.32
CA VAL A 68 4.21 7.88 8.45
C VAL A 68 3.33 8.48 9.53
N GLN A 69 2.43 7.68 10.08
CA GLN A 69 1.64 8.07 11.24
C GLN A 69 2.39 7.59 12.48
N GLU A 70 2.88 8.51 13.32
CA GLU A 70 3.47 8.16 14.61
C GLU A 70 2.35 7.61 15.53
N ASP A 71 2.55 6.39 16.01
CA ASP A 71 1.72 5.66 16.98
C ASP A 71 0.22 5.52 16.67
N SER A 72 -0.09 4.56 15.80
CA SER A 72 -1.24 3.69 16.05
C SER A 72 -0.85 2.27 15.69
N CYS A 73 -0.48 1.49 16.71
CA CYS A 73 -0.37 0.05 16.59
C CYS A 73 -1.70 -0.47 16.01
N VAL A 74 -1.70 -1.05 14.81
CA VAL A 74 -2.81 -1.93 14.42
C VAL A 74 -2.71 -3.11 15.38
N SER A 75 -3.50 -3.08 16.44
CA SER A 75 -3.52 -4.15 17.43
C SER A 75 -3.93 -5.44 16.73
N SER A 76 -2.98 -6.32 16.47
CA SER A 76 -3.25 -7.70 16.16
C SER A 76 -3.85 -8.33 17.41
N ASN A 77 -5.18 -8.36 17.50
CA ASN A 77 -5.86 -9.26 18.43
C ASN A 77 -5.75 -10.68 17.86
N PRO A 78 -5.06 -11.62 18.53
CA PRO A 78 -5.19 -13.03 18.20
C PRO A 78 -6.51 -13.54 18.79
N SER A 79 -7.35 -14.14 17.95
CA SER A 79 -8.39 -15.08 18.38
C SER A 79 -7.82 -16.48 18.40
#